data_AF-A0A2W1JNN1-F1
#
_entry.id   AF-A0A2W1JNN1-F1
#
_cell.length_a   1.000
_cell.length_b   1.000
_cell.length_c   1.000
_cell.angle_alpha   90.00
_cell.angle_beta   90.00
_cell.angle_gamma   90.00
#
_symmetry.space_group_name_H-M   'P 1'
#
loop_
_entity.id
_entity.type
_entity.pdbx_description
1 polymer ?
#
loop_
_entity_poly.entity_id
_entity_poly.type
_entity_poly.pdbx_seq_one_letter_code
_entity_poly.pdbx_strand_id
1 'polypeptide(L)'
;MKSTFTAKYLQHLTSKKKNNEGFTLIELLVVIIIVGVLAAIALPSFLNQIGKARGSEAKSTLGTINRSQQAYRLENNTFATATGTLDARITEKFYNVGVTAAGVNTTFAAHTAAAVNGDLKSYGSAVSQAADGTSFSQIVCETEANTQTAPAVTSTAAGHCATLNSKSVE
;
A
#
# COMPACT_ATOMS: atom_id res chain seq x y z
N MET A 1 -72.65 -37.56 21.90
CA MET A 1 -71.28 -38.09 21.70
C MET A 1 -70.44 -37.19 20.75
N LYS A 2 -70.44 -35.85 20.94
CA LYS A 2 -69.78 -34.89 20.01
C LYS A 2 -68.79 -33.90 20.67
N SER A 3 -68.63 -33.90 22.00
CA SER A 3 -67.85 -32.88 22.71
C SER A 3 -66.35 -33.18 22.84
N THR A 4 -65.91 -34.43 22.61
CA THR A 4 -64.50 -34.84 22.77
C THR A 4 -63.61 -34.44 21.60
N PHE A 5 -64.17 -34.29 20.40
CA PHE A 5 -63.38 -33.92 19.21
C PHE A 5 -63.07 -32.42 19.15
N THR A 6 -64.03 -31.58 19.58
CA THR A 6 -63.86 -30.13 19.69
C THR A 6 -62.82 -29.73 20.75
N ALA A 7 -62.71 -30.49 21.84
CA ALA A 7 -61.72 -30.25 22.88
C ALA A 7 -60.27 -30.48 22.40
N LYS A 8 -60.03 -31.54 21.62
CA LYS A 8 -58.70 -31.83 21.03
C LYS A 8 -58.27 -30.79 19.99
N TYR A 9 -59.22 -30.28 19.21
CA TYR A 9 -58.96 -29.24 18.21
C TYR A 9 -58.60 -27.89 18.86
N LEU A 10 -59.28 -27.54 19.96
CA LEU A 10 -58.98 -26.33 20.75
C LEU A 10 -57.62 -26.41 21.48
N GLN A 11 -57.23 -27.60 21.98
CA GLN A 11 -55.89 -27.81 22.56
C GLN A 11 -54.76 -27.65 21.54
N HIS A 12 -54.97 -28.04 20.28
CA HIS A 12 -53.96 -27.89 19.23
C HIS A 12 -53.75 -26.43 18.79
N LEU A 13 -54.77 -25.59 18.92
CA LEU A 13 -54.67 -24.13 18.67
C LEU A 13 -54.01 -23.38 19.82
N THR A 14 -54.07 -23.89 21.05
CA THR A 14 -53.43 -23.28 22.23
C THR A 14 -52.00 -23.74 22.48
N SER A 15 -51.58 -24.90 21.96
CA SER A 15 -50.21 -25.42 22.09
C SER A 15 -49.16 -24.80 21.14
N LYS A 16 -49.54 -23.85 20.28
CA LYS A 16 -48.59 -23.18 19.35
C LYS A 16 -48.25 -21.75 19.78
N LYS A 17 -48.12 -21.51 21.09
CA LYS A 17 -47.30 -20.38 21.56
C LYS A 17 -45.84 -20.78 21.39
N LYS A 18 -45.35 -20.76 20.15
CA LYS A 18 -43.90 -20.80 19.90
C LYS A 18 -43.33 -19.59 20.63
N ASN A 19 -42.38 -19.84 21.51
CA ASN A 19 -41.55 -18.83 22.16
C ASN A 19 -40.77 -18.09 21.06
N ASN A 20 -41.41 -17.11 20.43
CA ASN A 20 -40.72 -16.13 19.61
C ASN A 20 -40.05 -15.16 20.60
N GLU A 21 -38.95 -15.61 21.19
CA GLU A 21 -38.04 -14.76 21.94
C GLU A 21 -37.43 -13.79 20.91
N GLY A 22 -37.98 -12.58 20.86
CA GLY A 22 -37.43 -11.49 20.06
C GLY A 22 -36.20 -10.91 20.75
N PHE A 23 -35.18 -10.57 19.96
CA PHE A 23 -34.05 -9.78 20.43
C PHE A 23 -34.56 -8.49 21.07
N THR A 24 -34.07 -8.17 22.26
CA THR A 24 -34.42 -6.91 22.92
C THR A 24 -33.67 -5.75 22.25
N LEU A 25 -34.30 -4.58 22.18
CA LEU A 25 -33.64 -3.38 21.65
C LEU A 25 -32.37 -3.03 22.45
N ILE A 26 -32.37 -3.34 23.75
CA ILE A 26 -31.23 -3.08 24.62
C ILE A 26 -30.05 -4.03 24.34
N GLU A 27 -30.30 -5.30 24.00
CA GLU A 27 -29.24 -6.23 23.58
C GLU A 27 -28.56 -5.74 22.31
N LEU A 28 -29.34 -5.30 21.31
CA LEU A 28 -28.79 -4.78 20.07
C LEU A 28 -28.03 -3.47 20.32
N LEU A 29 -28.54 -2.60 21.19
CA LEU A 29 -27.91 -1.34 21.57
C LEU A 29 -26.53 -1.55 22.24
N VAL A 30 -26.43 -2.48 23.19
CA VAL A 30 -25.15 -2.79 23.84
C VAL A 30 -24.15 -3.36 22.84
N VAL A 31 -24.58 -4.22 21.91
CA VAL A 31 -23.70 -4.81 20.89
C VAL A 31 -23.12 -3.74 19.97
N ILE A 32 -23.93 -2.80 19.45
CA ILE A 32 -23.41 -1.74 18.57
C ILE A 32 -22.48 -0.78 19.32
N ILE A 33 -22.70 -0.56 20.62
CA ILE A 33 -21.79 0.24 21.45
C ILE A 33 -20.44 -0.46 21.57
N ILE A 34 -20.42 -1.76 21.87
CA ILE A 34 -19.18 -2.53 21.99
C ILE A 34 -18.45 -2.56 20.64
N VAL A 35 -19.14 -2.88 19.55
CA VAL A 35 -18.54 -2.89 18.20
C VAL A 35 -18.06 -1.48 17.80
N GLY A 36 -18.79 -0.43 18.17
CA GLY A 36 -18.39 0.96 17.92
C GLY A 36 -17.09 1.35 18.61
N VAL A 37 -16.92 0.98 19.89
CA VAL A 37 -15.67 1.23 20.64
C VAL A 37 -14.50 0.45 20.02
N LEU A 38 -14.70 -0.82 19.68
CA LEU A 38 -13.67 -1.64 19.04
C LEU A 38 -13.27 -1.09 17.67
N ALA A 39 -14.26 -0.68 16.85
CA ALA A 39 -14.02 -0.09 15.54
C ALA A 39 -13.25 1.23 15.63
N ALA A 40 -13.55 2.09 16.60
CA ALA A 40 -12.86 3.36 16.79
C ALA A 40 -11.35 3.20 17.04
N ILE A 41 -10.95 2.15 17.77
CA ILE A 41 -9.53 1.87 18.06
C ILE A 41 -8.88 1.11 16.88
N ALA A 42 -9.59 0.15 16.28
CA ALA A 42 -9.02 -0.73 15.25
C ALA A 42 -8.88 -0.04 13.89
N LEU A 43 -9.82 0.82 13.50
CA LEU A 43 -9.87 1.44 12.18
C LEU A 43 -8.60 2.25 11.81
N PRO A 44 -8.08 3.18 12.66
CA PRO A 44 -6.89 3.93 12.29
C PRO A 44 -5.65 3.03 12.09
N SER A 45 -5.51 1.98 12.90
CA SER A 45 -4.44 0.99 12.76
C SER A 45 -4.56 0.20 11.45
N PHE A 46 -5.78 -0.22 11.10
CA PHE A 46 -6.04 -0.94 9.86
C PHE A 46 -5.74 -0.10 8.61
N LEU A 47 -6.13 1.18 8.60
CA LEU A 47 -5.82 2.10 7.50
C LEU A 47 -4.31 2.31 7.32
N ASN A 48 -3.55 2.44 8.42
CA ASN A 48 -2.09 2.53 8.36
C ASN A 48 -1.45 1.24 7.80
N GLN A 49 -1.97 0.07 8.17
CA GLN A 49 -1.49 -1.21 7.63
C GLN A 49 -1.72 -1.33 6.12
N ILE A 50 -2.88 -0.89 5.61
CA ILE A 50 -3.13 -0.82 4.16
C ILE A 50 -2.13 0.14 3.49
N GLY A 51 -1.87 1.30 4.09
CA GLY A 51 -0.88 2.26 3.60
C GLY A 51 0.52 1.65 3.48
N LYS A 52 0.97 0.91 4.52
CA LYS A 52 2.25 0.19 4.51
C LYS A 52 2.30 -0.92 3.46
N ALA A 53 1.21 -1.67 3.29
CA ALA A 53 1.13 -2.73 2.28
C ALA A 53 1.27 -2.14 0.86
N ARG A 54 0.58 -1.04 0.57
CA ARG A 54 0.73 -0.30 -0.70
C ARG A 54 2.13 0.31 -0.85
N GLY A 55 2.71 0.84 0.21
CA GLY A 55 4.10 1.33 0.19
C GLY A 55 5.13 0.23 -0.10
N SER A 56 4.87 -1.00 0.36
CA SER A 56 5.71 -2.16 0.02
C SER A 56 5.66 -2.50 -1.47
N GLU A 57 4.52 -2.29 -2.14
CA GLU A 57 4.39 -2.44 -3.60
C GLU A 57 5.31 -1.43 -4.30
N ALA A 58 5.26 -0.15 -3.90
CA ALA A 58 6.14 0.89 -4.46
C ALA A 58 7.62 0.56 -4.28
N LYS A 59 8.05 0.12 -3.08
CA LYS A 59 9.44 -0.29 -2.83
C LYS A 59 9.87 -1.46 -3.71
N SER A 60 9.00 -2.46 -3.88
CA SER A 60 9.27 -3.61 -4.75
C SER A 60 9.42 -3.21 -6.21
N THR A 61 8.54 -2.33 -6.70
CA THR A 61 8.61 -1.78 -8.07
C THR A 61 9.89 -0.98 -8.26
N LEU A 62 10.24 -0.07 -7.35
CA LEU A 62 11.49 0.71 -7.41
C LEU A 62 12.72 -0.19 -7.34
N GLY A 63 12.73 -1.22 -6.51
CA GLY A 63 13.82 -2.20 -6.46
C GLY A 63 13.96 -2.99 -7.76
N THR A 64 12.85 -3.32 -8.42
CA THR A 64 12.85 -3.95 -9.75
C THR A 64 13.43 -3.01 -10.81
N ILE A 65 13.03 -1.74 -10.78
CA ILE A 65 13.56 -0.71 -11.67
C ILE A 65 15.06 -0.53 -11.45
N ASN A 66 15.52 -0.41 -10.20
CA ASN A 66 16.95 -0.29 -9.88
C ASN A 66 17.75 -1.46 -10.45
N ARG A 67 17.27 -2.71 -10.32
CA ARG A 67 17.94 -3.88 -10.90
C ARG A 67 17.94 -3.86 -12.43
N SER A 68 16.81 -3.51 -13.04
CA SER A 68 16.73 -3.38 -14.51
C SER A 68 17.65 -2.28 -15.05
N GLN A 69 17.83 -1.19 -14.31
CA GLN A 69 18.76 -0.11 -14.66
C GLN A 69 20.22 -0.56 -14.56
N GLN A 70 20.58 -1.38 -13.58
CA GLN A 70 21.91 -1.99 -13.49
C GLN A 70 22.17 -2.90 -14.69
N ALA A 71 21.23 -3.79 -15.00
CA ALA A 71 21.34 -4.67 -16.17
C ALA A 71 21.48 -3.87 -17.47
N TYR A 72 20.60 -2.87 -17.68
CA TYR A 72 20.65 -2.01 -18.85
C TYR A 72 21.97 -1.24 -18.96
N ARG A 73 22.52 -0.78 -17.83
CA ARG A 73 23.81 -0.09 -17.78
C ARG A 73 24.98 -1.01 -18.13
N LEU A 74 24.93 -2.28 -17.70
CA LEU A 74 25.94 -3.28 -18.04
C LEU A 74 25.95 -3.60 -19.54
N GLU A 75 24.79 -3.57 -20.19
CA GLU A 75 24.66 -3.86 -21.63
C GLU A 75 24.98 -2.65 -22.52
N ASN A 76 24.51 -1.46 -22.13
CA ASN A 76 24.50 -0.27 -22.99
C ASN A 76 25.47 0.85 -22.55
N ASN A 77 26.20 0.66 -21.44
CA ASN A 77 27.07 1.69 -20.82
C ASN A 77 26.38 3.02 -20.49
N THR A 78 25.04 3.06 -20.51
CA THR A 78 24.23 4.22 -20.13
C THR A 78 23.02 3.77 -19.31
N PHE A 79 22.46 4.64 -18.47
CA PHE A 79 21.20 4.37 -17.80
C PHE A 79 20.02 4.70 -18.71
N ALA A 80 18.95 3.92 -18.61
CA ALA A 80 17.74 4.11 -19.39
C ALA A 80 16.99 5.37 -18.95
N THR A 81 16.65 6.24 -19.90
CA THR A 81 15.96 7.52 -19.66
C THR A 81 14.44 7.38 -19.50
N ALA A 82 13.88 6.25 -19.90
CA ALA A 82 12.45 5.97 -19.82
C ALA A 82 12.19 4.63 -19.11
N THR A 83 11.04 4.52 -18.46
CA THR A 83 10.58 3.26 -17.87
C THR A 83 10.29 2.20 -18.93
N GLY A 84 9.78 2.59 -20.09
CA GLY A 84 9.45 1.68 -21.20
C GLY A 84 10.65 1.06 -21.91
N THR A 85 11.87 1.58 -21.71
CA THR A 85 13.10 0.96 -22.24
C THR A 85 13.66 -0.12 -21.31
N LEU A 86 13.12 -0.24 -20.11
CA LEU A 86 13.52 -1.25 -19.13
C LEU A 86 12.58 -2.45 -19.26
N ASP A 87 13.13 -3.66 -19.24
CA ASP A 87 12.33 -4.88 -19.11
C ASP A 87 11.90 -5.08 -17.64
N ALA A 88 11.11 -4.13 -17.13
CA ALA A 88 10.58 -4.13 -15.79
C ALA A 88 9.05 -4.14 -15.84
N ARG A 89 8.43 -5.12 -15.16
CA ARG A 89 6.98 -5.13 -14.96
C ARG A 89 6.60 -4.08 -13.92
N ILE A 90 6.13 -2.92 -14.39
CA ILE A 90 5.68 -1.81 -13.55
C ILE A 90 4.15 -1.90 -13.41
N THR A 91 3.66 -1.85 -12.17
CA THR A 91 2.22 -1.80 -11.88
C THR A 91 1.89 -0.42 -11.30
N GLU A 92 1.12 0.38 -12.01
CA GLU A 92 0.82 1.78 -11.64
C GLU A 92 -0.58 1.94 -11.03
N LYS A 93 -0.92 1.10 -10.04
CA LYS A 93 -2.26 1.14 -9.44
C LYS A 93 -2.43 2.27 -8.42
N PHE A 94 -1.42 2.45 -7.58
CA PHE A 94 -1.44 3.44 -6.49
C PHE A 94 -0.35 4.52 -6.64
N TYR A 95 0.59 4.28 -7.55
CA TYR A 95 1.76 5.09 -7.76
C TYR A 95 1.98 5.34 -9.26
N ASN A 96 2.30 6.58 -9.61
CA ASN A 96 2.86 6.92 -10.91
C ASN A 96 4.38 6.75 -10.82
N VAL A 97 4.95 5.94 -11.70
CA VAL A 97 6.36 5.56 -11.64
C VAL A 97 7.11 6.16 -12.83
N GLY A 98 8.17 6.91 -12.53
CA GLY A 98 8.90 7.65 -13.55
C GLY A 98 10.40 7.67 -13.31
N VAL A 99 11.17 7.77 -14.40
CA VAL A 99 12.59 8.10 -14.35
C VAL A 99 12.72 9.62 -14.34
N THR A 100 13.36 10.18 -13.32
CA THR A 100 13.48 11.65 -13.15
C THR A 100 14.86 12.17 -13.48
N ALA A 101 15.88 11.33 -13.38
CA ALA A 101 17.23 11.66 -13.84
C ALA A 101 17.89 10.39 -14.35
N ALA A 102 18.27 10.35 -15.62
CA ALA A 102 19.04 9.28 -16.23
C ALA A 102 19.62 9.79 -17.55
N GLY A 103 20.70 9.19 -18.04
CA GLY A 103 21.23 9.55 -19.36
C GLY A 103 22.66 9.09 -19.61
N VAL A 104 23.20 9.57 -20.72
CA VAL A 104 24.58 9.33 -21.15
C VAL A 104 25.51 10.18 -20.27
N ASN A 105 26.60 9.59 -19.77
CA ASN A 105 27.56 10.22 -18.86
C ASN A 105 27.07 10.54 -17.44
N THR A 106 25.92 10.02 -17.00
CA THR A 106 25.55 10.07 -15.57
C THR A 106 26.11 8.86 -14.84
N THR A 107 26.60 9.05 -13.62
CA THR A 107 26.99 7.93 -12.72
C THR A 107 25.78 7.40 -11.95
N PHE A 108 24.58 7.92 -12.21
CA PHE A 108 23.36 7.52 -11.53
C PHE A 108 22.11 7.60 -12.40
N ALA A 109 21.08 6.87 -11.98
CA ALA A 109 19.70 7.03 -12.38
C ALA A 109 18.82 7.22 -11.15
N ALA A 110 17.85 8.12 -11.23
CA ALA A 110 16.85 8.38 -10.20
C ALA A 110 15.45 8.07 -10.73
N HIS A 111 14.64 7.50 -9.84
CA HIS A 111 13.29 7.06 -10.10
C HIS A 111 12.36 7.57 -9.01
N THR A 112 11.10 7.66 -9.36
CA THR A 112 10.05 8.11 -8.45
C THR A 112 8.88 7.16 -8.52
N ALA A 113 8.20 6.99 -7.39
CA ALA A 113 6.88 6.39 -7.27
C ALA A 113 6.02 7.38 -6.48
N ALA A 114 5.36 8.27 -7.21
CA ALA A 114 4.51 9.32 -6.68
C ALA A 114 3.10 8.78 -6.44
N ALA A 115 2.57 8.93 -5.22
CA ALA A 115 1.21 8.48 -4.91
C ALA A 115 0.18 9.21 -5.78
N VAL A 116 -0.77 8.47 -6.37
CA VAL A 116 -1.75 9.04 -7.32
C VAL A 116 -2.71 10.01 -6.64
N ASN A 117 -3.20 9.69 -5.44
CA ASN A 117 -4.25 10.45 -4.76
C ASN A 117 -3.76 11.25 -3.54
N GLY A 118 -2.48 11.15 -3.17
CA GLY A 118 -1.92 11.85 -2.01
C GLY A 118 -2.32 11.28 -0.65
N ASP A 119 -3.05 10.16 -0.61
CA ASP A 119 -3.41 9.42 0.61
C ASP A 119 -2.29 8.52 1.14
N LEU A 120 -1.18 8.43 0.41
CA LEU A 120 -0.06 7.56 0.68
C LEU A 120 1.24 8.36 0.67
N LYS A 121 2.24 7.86 1.39
CA LYS A 121 3.61 8.31 1.24
C LYS A 121 4.11 8.03 -0.17
N SER A 122 4.88 8.95 -0.72
CA SER A 122 5.57 8.78 -2.00
C SER A 122 6.99 8.30 -1.78
N TYR A 123 7.53 7.64 -2.80
CA TYR A 123 8.86 7.02 -2.75
C TYR A 123 9.73 7.53 -3.89
N GLY A 124 11.02 7.64 -3.62
CA GLY A 124 12.05 7.90 -4.62
C GLY A 124 13.14 6.85 -4.49
N SER A 125 13.78 6.50 -5.60
CA SER A 125 14.98 5.67 -5.54
C SER A 125 16.06 6.26 -6.43
N ALA A 126 17.29 5.87 -6.16
CA ALA A 126 18.37 6.06 -7.11
C ALA A 126 19.26 4.83 -7.13
N VAL A 127 19.85 4.57 -8.28
CA VAL A 127 20.95 3.64 -8.45
C VAL A 127 22.14 4.42 -9.00
N SER A 128 23.30 4.21 -8.40
CA SER A 128 24.57 4.81 -8.83
C SER A 128 25.61 3.74 -9.08
N GLN A 129 26.45 3.96 -10.07
CA GLN A 129 27.63 3.13 -10.36
C GLN A 129 28.86 3.87 -9.85
N ALA A 130 29.72 3.17 -9.12
CA ALA A 130 31.01 3.70 -8.70
C ALA A 130 31.87 4.03 -9.92
N ALA A 131 32.82 4.96 -9.75
CA ALA A 131 33.69 5.42 -10.84
C ALA A 131 34.59 4.30 -11.41
N ASP A 132 34.79 3.23 -10.64
CA ASP A 132 35.49 2.02 -11.07
C ASP A 132 34.69 1.15 -12.05
N GLY A 133 33.39 1.43 -12.24
CA GLY A 133 32.49 0.68 -13.10
C GLY A 133 32.06 -0.68 -12.55
N THR A 134 32.53 -1.09 -11.37
CA THR A 134 32.35 -2.45 -10.85
C THR A 134 31.26 -2.58 -9.80
N SER A 135 30.98 -1.49 -9.07
CA SER A 135 30.04 -1.51 -7.94
C SER A 135 28.82 -0.66 -8.21
N PHE A 136 27.64 -1.18 -7.86
CA PHE A 136 26.39 -0.44 -7.85
C PHE A 136 25.91 -0.21 -6.42
N SER A 137 25.46 1.01 -6.13
CA SER A 137 24.83 1.40 -4.88
C SER A 137 23.42 1.89 -5.17
N GLN A 138 22.45 1.46 -4.37
CA GLN A 138 21.05 1.86 -4.50
C GLN A 138 20.56 2.44 -3.18
N ILE A 139 19.59 3.35 -3.27
CA ILE A 139 18.89 3.91 -2.12
C ILE A 139 17.41 4.00 -2.43
N VAL A 140 16.57 3.78 -1.41
CA VAL A 140 15.15 4.11 -1.44
C VAL A 140 14.81 5.12 -0.34
N CYS A 141 14.14 6.19 -0.76
CA CYS A 141 13.68 7.29 0.07
C CYS A 141 12.16 7.28 0.15
N GLU A 142 11.61 7.59 1.32
CA GLU A 142 10.17 7.82 1.49
C GLU A 142 9.89 9.21 2.05
N THR A 143 8.71 9.76 1.76
CA THR A 143 8.24 11.00 2.37
C THR A 143 7.77 10.77 3.80
N GLU A 144 7.95 11.78 4.66
CA GLU A 144 7.47 11.72 6.05
C GLU A 144 5.94 11.79 6.15
N ALA A 145 5.30 12.51 5.23
CA ALA A 145 3.86 12.65 5.14
C ALA A 145 3.31 12.03 3.83
N ASN A 146 2.00 11.79 3.81
CA ASN A 146 1.30 11.43 2.59
C ASN A 146 1.31 12.62 1.61
N THR A 147 1.73 12.39 0.38
CA THR A 147 1.89 13.44 -0.63
C THR A 147 1.95 12.82 -2.02
N GLN A 148 1.57 13.58 -3.04
CA GLN A 148 1.71 13.20 -4.46
C GLN A 148 3.09 13.56 -5.02
N THR A 149 3.91 14.27 -4.25
CA THR A 149 5.26 14.67 -4.69
C THR A 149 6.28 13.66 -4.18
N ALA A 150 6.88 12.91 -5.09
CA ALA A 150 7.97 12.01 -4.75
C ALA A 150 9.22 12.78 -4.27
N PRO A 151 9.98 12.21 -3.31
CA PRO A 151 11.20 12.84 -2.84
C PRO A 151 12.26 12.82 -3.94
N ALA A 152 12.95 13.95 -4.11
CA ALA A 152 14.09 14.00 -5.03
C ALA A 152 15.26 13.24 -4.40
N VAL A 153 15.92 12.40 -5.22
CA VAL A 153 17.11 11.66 -4.82
C VAL A 153 18.28 12.17 -5.64
N THR A 154 19.32 12.65 -4.97
CA THR A 154 20.52 13.20 -5.63
C THR A 154 21.73 12.32 -5.34
N SER A 155 22.59 12.18 -6.34
CA SER A 155 23.77 11.32 -6.28
C SER A 155 24.95 11.96 -5.55
N THR A 156 25.18 11.53 -4.33
CA THR A 156 26.56 11.30 -3.87
C THR A 156 26.72 9.80 -3.67
N ALA A 157 27.95 9.28 -3.75
CA ALA A 157 28.26 7.83 -3.74
C ALA A 157 27.70 7.06 -2.53
N ALA A 158 27.30 7.77 -1.48
CA ALA A 158 26.32 7.35 -0.50
C ALA A 158 25.05 8.16 -0.77
N GLY A 159 24.04 7.56 -1.43
CA GLY A 159 22.81 8.28 -1.77
C GLY A 159 22.22 8.93 -0.52
N HIS A 160 21.87 10.21 -0.60
CA HIS A 160 21.11 10.88 0.44
C HIS A 160 19.76 11.30 -0.15
N CYS A 161 18.70 11.11 0.63
CA CYS A 161 17.40 11.67 0.28
C CYS A 161 17.53 13.20 0.36
N ALA A 162 17.42 13.89 -0.78
CA ALA A 162 17.79 15.31 -0.88
C ALA A 162 16.77 16.26 -0.23
N THR A 163 15.55 15.77 0.01
CA THR A 163 14.44 16.57 0.56
C THR A 163 14.41 16.56 2.08
N LEU A 164 14.21 17.75 2.68
CA LEU A 164 14.17 18.00 4.14
C LEU A 164 13.12 17.17 4.92
N ASN A 165 12.17 16.51 4.23
CA ASN A 165 11.09 15.70 4.83
C ASN A 165 11.06 14.27 4.28
N SER A 166 12.24 13.66 4.11
CA SER A 166 12.35 12.29 3.61
C SER A 166 13.40 11.49 4.38
N LYS A 167 13.10 10.21 4.62
CA LYS A 167 14.01 9.29 5.32
C LYS A 167 14.44 8.16 4.39
N SER A 168 15.69 7.73 4.51
CA SER A 168 16.20 6.51 3.88
C SER A 168 15.54 5.31 4.53
N VAL A 169 15.03 4.38 3.73
CA VAL A 169 14.33 3.20 4.25
C VAL A 169 15.10 1.91 4.02
N GLU A 170 16.01 1.90 3.04
CA GLU A 170 17.07 0.92 2.82
C GLU A 170 18.01 1.44 1.72
#